data_AF-A0A932T9Y0-F1
#
_entry.id   AF-A0A932T9Y0-F1
#
_cell.length_a   1.000
_cell.length_b   1.000
_cell.length_c   1.000
_cell.angle_alpha   90.00
_cell.angle_beta   90.00
_cell.angle_gamma   90.00
#
_symmetry.space_group_name_H-M   'P 1'
#
loop_
_entity.id
_entity.type
_entity.pdbx_description
1 polymer ?
#
loop_
_entity_poly.entity_id
_entity_poly.type
_entity_poly.pdbx_seq_one_letter_code
_entity_poly.pdbx_strand_id
1 'polypeptide(L)'
;MVSVRAVELQIDGLPGPTHNFAGLALGDRAAMENKGKPSNPRAAFRQALDKAKFVSDLGMPQAVFPPHERPLLRELWSRGIYGSPQHMLWQAKLRSPELFYSVFSSSGVWMANSATVTPKWDSVDGVLPITPASMNTFLHRSLEAPFVYRIFQKIFKDVAVVHEPLSRWDARLGDEGAANHMRFSLPIFEDDMGGFNLRGLNLFIYGRRVDTPKEQLPSFPARQTREASVAIIEQHKIIPKQYLLEPILAPAIDAGVFHNDVISTNCKNFWMFHEGAYPAYEGFIQTMQNLFIRVGGILRVVVAKEKELP
;
A
#
# COMPACT_ATOMS: atom_id res chain seq x y z
N MET A 1 15.17 11.69 -31.82
CA MET A 1 15.30 11.21 -30.42
C MET A 1 14.19 10.21 -30.19
N VAL A 2 14.50 8.98 -29.78
CA VAL A 2 13.45 8.02 -29.41
C VAL A 2 12.81 8.55 -28.13
N SER A 3 11.56 8.98 -28.23
CA SER A 3 10.75 9.37 -27.06
C SER A 3 10.74 8.20 -26.08
N VAL A 4 11.28 8.38 -24.87
CA VAL A 4 11.20 7.38 -23.82
C VAL A 4 9.75 7.36 -23.32
N ARG A 5 8.97 6.41 -23.84
CA ARG A 5 7.60 6.16 -23.38
C ARG A 5 7.66 5.50 -22.00
N ALA A 6 6.98 6.09 -21.03
CA ALA A 6 6.73 5.48 -19.73
C ALA A 6 5.25 5.15 -19.62
N VAL A 7 4.93 4.02 -19.00
CA VAL A 7 3.55 3.58 -18.76
C VAL A 7 3.40 3.18 -17.30
N GLU A 8 2.19 3.32 -16.78
CA GLU A 8 1.82 2.72 -15.50
C GLU A 8 1.52 1.23 -15.72
N LEU A 9 2.20 0.38 -14.96
CA LEU A 9 1.98 -1.07 -14.93
C LEU A 9 1.21 -1.40 -13.65
N GLN A 10 0.03 -1.98 -13.80
CA GLN A 10 -0.72 -2.53 -12.66
C GLN A 10 -0.22 -3.94 -12.36
N ILE A 11 0.07 -4.23 -11.08
CA ILE A 11 0.51 -5.55 -10.62
C ILE A 11 -0.46 -6.05 -9.56
N ASP A 12 -1.30 -7.01 -9.93
CA ASP A 12 -2.31 -7.56 -9.04
C ASP A 12 -1.79 -8.81 -8.31
N GLY A 13 -2.01 -8.89 -7.01
CA GLY A 13 -1.65 -10.08 -6.23
C GLY A 13 -2.63 -11.22 -6.49
N LEU A 14 -2.11 -12.44 -6.59
CA LEU A 14 -2.93 -13.63 -6.71
C LEU A 14 -3.22 -14.22 -5.33
N PRO A 15 -4.50 -14.49 -4.98
CA PRO A 15 -4.85 -15.20 -3.74
C PRO A 15 -4.18 -16.56 -3.66
N GLY A 16 -3.59 -16.87 -2.50
CA GLY A 16 -3.02 -18.18 -2.22
C GLY A 16 -4.07 -19.24 -1.85
N PRO A 17 -3.69 -20.53 -1.85
CA PRO A 17 -4.58 -21.63 -1.52
C PRO A 17 -5.07 -21.60 -0.06
N THR A 18 -4.42 -20.81 0.80
CA THR A 18 -4.76 -20.65 2.21
C THR A 18 -5.65 -19.43 2.48
N HIS A 19 -6.20 -18.78 1.46
CA HIS A 19 -7.12 -17.65 1.62
C HIS A 19 -8.27 -17.98 2.59
N ASN A 20 -8.44 -17.16 3.63
CA ASN A 20 -9.39 -17.39 4.72
C ASN A 20 -9.81 -16.08 5.38
N PHE A 21 -10.88 -16.11 6.17
CA PHE A 21 -11.38 -14.98 6.95
C PHE A 21 -11.10 -15.16 8.44
N ALA A 22 -9.88 -14.86 8.89
CA ALA A 22 -9.48 -14.99 10.29
C ALA A 22 -9.73 -13.74 11.16
N GLY A 23 -10.11 -12.60 10.56
CA GLY A 23 -10.36 -11.35 11.29
C GLY A 23 -9.15 -10.86 12.09
N LEU A 24 -7.98 -10.80 11.43
CA LEU A 24 -6.69 -10.50 12.05
C LEU A 24 -6.34 -9.01 12.07
N ALA A 25 -7.09 -8.16 11.35
CA ALA A 25 -6.78 -6.75 11.17
C ALA A 25 -7.81 -5.90 11.91
N LEU A 26 -7.45 -5.40 13.10
CA LEU A 26 -8.30 -4.47 13.84
C LEU A 26 -8.44 -3.15 13.06
N GLY A 27 -9.66 -2.61 13.02
CA GLY A 27 -10.00 -1.41 12.25
C GLY A 27 -10.34 -1.67 10.78
N ASP A 28 -10.10 -2.88 10.28
CA ASP A 28 -10.68 -3.35 9.02
C ASP A 28 -12.03 -4.01 9.32
N ARG A 29 -13.12 -3.27 9.10
CA ARG A 29 -14.49 -3.75 9.36
C ARG A 29 -14.82 -5.00 8.57
N ALA A 30 -14.41 -5.07 7.29
CA ALA A 30 -14.67 -6.22 6.44
C ALA A 30 -13.98 -7.48 6.98
N ALA A 31 -12.73 -7.37 7.46
CA ALA A 31 -12.03 -8.48 8.10
C ALA A 31 -12.71 -8.91 9.41
N MET A 32 -13.15 -7.95 10.23
CA MET A 32 -13.81 -8.21 11.51
C MET A 32 -15.18 -8.91 11.33
N GLU A 33 -16.02 -8.40 10.43
CA GLU A 33 -17.38 -8.89 10.19
C GLU A 33 -17.43 -10.25 9.49
N ASN A 34 -16.38 -10.61 8.74
CA ASN A 34 -16.30 -11.90 8.06
C ASN A 34 -15.49 -12.95 8.83
N LYS A 35 -14.99 -12.63 10.03
CA LYS A 35 -14.22 -13.55 10.87
C LYS A 35 -14.95 -14.88 11.08
N GLY A 36 -14.27 -15.98 10.76
CA GLY A 36 -14.76 -17.35 10.94
C GLY A 36 -15.69 -17.84 9.83
N LYS A 37 -16.09 -16.99 8.87
CA LYS A 37 -16.88 -17.44 7.72
C LYS A 37 -16.05 -18.32 6.78
N PRO A 38 -16.68 -19.28 6.07
CA PRO A 38 -15.98 -20.09 5.07
C PRO A 38 -15.49 -19.21 3.91
N SER A 39 -14.29 -19.51 3.40
CA SER A 39 -13.72 -18.89 2.21
C SER A 39 -13.73 -19.86 1.03
N ASN A 40 -13.56 -19.34 -0.19
CA ASN A 40 -13.37 -20.14 -1.39
C ASN A 40 -12.09 -19.69 -2.13
N PRO A 41 -10.91 -20.24 -1.78
CA PRO A 41 -9.63 -19.82 -2.37
C PRO A 41 -9.59 -19.92 -3.89
N ARG A 42 -10.23 -20.96 -4.47
CA ARG A 42 -10.27 -21.14 -5.93
C ARG A 42 -11.11 -20.05 -6.60
N ALA A 43 -12.26 -19.69 -6.02
CA ALA A 43 -13.09 -18.60 -6.54
C ALA A 43 -12.36 -17.26 -6.42
N ALA A 44 -11.73 -16.97 -5.28
CA ALA A 44 -10.95 -15.75 -5.08
C ALA A 44 -9.82 -15.63 -6.12
N PHE A 45 -9.08 -16.71 -6.35
CA PHE A 45 -8.02 -16.74 -7.37
C PHE A 45 -8.55 -16.45 -8.78
N ARG A 46 -9.70 -17.05 -9.15
CA ARG A 46 -10.34 -16.79 -10.45
C ARG A 46 -10.81 -15.35 -10.58
N GLN A 47 -11.46 -14.79 -9.55
CA GLN A 47 -11.91 -13.39 -9.54
C GLN A 47 -10.75 -12.41 -9.74
N ALA A 48 -9.60 -12.65 -9.08
CA ALA A 48 -8.41 -11.83 -9.26
C ALA A 48 -7.87 -11.89 -10.70
N LEU A 49 -7.82 -13.10 -11.29
CA LEU A 49 -7.42 -13.27 -12.70
C LEU A 49 -8.41 -12.65 -13.69
N ASP A 50 -9.70 -12.80 -13.45
CA ASP A 50 -10.75 -12.25 -14.30
C ASP A 50 -10.66 -10.72 -14.30
N LYS A 51 -10.44 -10.08 -13.14
CA LYS A 51 -10.20 -8.63 -13.05
C LYS A 51 -8.93 -8.21 -13.79
N ALA A 52 -7.81 -8.90 -13.55
CA ALA A 52 -6.55 -8.58 -14.22
C ALA A 52 -6.69 -8.69 -15.75
N LYS A 53 -7.33 -9.77 -16.23
CA LYS A 53 -7.59 -9.97 -17.66
C LYS A 53 -8.53 -8.91 -18.23
N PHE A 54 -9.61 -8.58 -17.53
CA PHE A 54 -10.55 -7.54 -17.94
C PHE A 54 -9.84 -6.19 -18.13
N VAL A 55 -9.02 -5.76 -17.16
CA VAL A 55 -8.28 -4.50 -17.25
C VAL A 55 -7.22 -4.55 -18.35
N SER A 56 -6.55 -5.69 -18.53
CA SER A 56 -5.64 -5.90 -19.66
C SER A 56 -6.36 -5.80 -21.01
N ASP A 57 -7.58 -6.31 -21.13
CA ASP A 57 -8.40 -6.26 -22.35
C ASP A 57 -8.87 -4.84 -22.69
N LEU A 58 -8.95 -3.96 -21.69
CA LEU A 58 -9.15 -2.52 -21.88
C LEU A 58 -7.87 -1.79 -22.36
N GLY A 59 -6.76 -2.50 -22.54
CA GLY A 59 -5.49 -1.96 -23.06
C GLY A 59 -4.53 -1.44 -21.99
N MET A 60 -4.83 -1.62 -20.70
CA MET A 60 -3.95 -1.21 -19.61
C MET A 60 -2.84 -2.25 -19.37
N PRO A 61 -1.56 -1.84 -19.24
CA PRO A 61 -0.49 -2.76 -18.89
C PRO A 61 -0.75 -3.43 -17.54
N GLN A 62 -0.79 -4.77 -17.55
CA GLN A 62 -1.15 -5.58 -16.41
C GLN A 62 -0.14 -6.72 -16.22
N ALA A 63 0.24 -6.95 -14.97
CA ALA A 63 0.97 -8.12 -14.52
C ALA A 63 0.30 -8.71 -13.27
N VAL A 64 0.74 -9.91 -12.88
CA VAL A 64 0.28 -10.59 -11.67
C VAL A 64 1.46 -10.97 -10.78
N PHE A 65 1.26 -10.91 -9.47
CA PHE A 65 2.24 -11.28 -8.46
C PHE A 65 1.86 -12.61 -7.78
N PRO A 66 2.80 -13.57 -7.65
CA PRO A 66 2.48 -14.88 -7.12
C PRO A 66 2.11 -14.83 -5.62
N PRO A 67 1.31 -15.79 -5.14
CA PRO A 67 1.03 -15.91 -3.72
C PRO A 67 2.30 -16.24 -2.92
N HIS A 68 2.28 -15.88 -1.64
CA HIS A 68 3.36 -16.18 -0.72
C HIS A 68 3.33 -17.65 -0.28
N GLU A 69 4.47 -18.17 0.16
CA GLU A 69 4.53 -19.47 0.85
C GLU A 69 3.65 -19.42 2.12
N ARG A 70 2.63 -20.28 2.16
CA ARG A 70 1.72 -20.45 3.30
C ARG A 70 1.33 -21.93 3.41
N PRO A 71 1.30 -22.53 4.62
CA PRO A 71 1.62 -21.94 5.92
C PRO A 71 3.10 -21.61 6.09
N LEU A 72 3.43 -20.47 6.69
CA LEU A 72 4.83 -20.03 6.84
C LEU A 72 5.51 -20.70 8.04
N LEU A 73 5.92 -21.96 7.88
CA LEU A 73 6.52 -22.77 8.95
C LEU A 73 7.81 -22.16 9.53
N ARG A 74 8.58 -21.45 8.70
CA ARG A 74 9.81 -20.77 9.12
C ARG A 74 9.56 -19.76 10.26
N GLU A 75 8.41 -19.10 10.26
CA GLU A 75 8.04 -18.16 11.33
C GLU A 75 7.80 -18.90 12.65
N LEU A 76 7.15 -20.06 12.61
CA LEU A 76 6.95 -20.90 13.79
C LEU A 76 8.29 -21.41 14.33
N TRP A 77 9.18 -21.84 13.44
CA TRP A 77 10.53 -22.27 13.80
C TRP A 77 11.32 -21.16 14.50
N SER A 78 11.28 -19.92 13.99
CA SER A 78 11.96 -18.78 14.65
C SER A 78 11.40 -18.41 16.02
N ARG A 79 10.22 -18.93 16.38
CA ARG A 79 9.57 -18.73 17.69
C ARG A 79 9.76 -19.91 18.63
N GLY A 80 10.69 -20.82 18.31
CA GLY A 80 10.96 -21.98 19.15
C GLY A 80 9.92 -23.11 19.04
N ILE A 81 9.12 -23.12 17.97
CA ILE A 81 8.19 -24.22 17.68
C ILE A 81 8.84 -25.13 16.63
N TYR A 82 9.27 -26.31 17.07
CA TYR A 82 10.03 -27.26 16.25
C TYR A 82 9.25 -28.56 16.02
N GLY A 83 9.76 -29.43 15.14
CA GLY A 83 9.18 -30.75 14.86
C GLY A 83 8.67 -30.87 13.43
N SER A 84 7.76 -31.83 13.19
CA SER A 84 7.11 -31.97 11.88
C SER A 84 6.18 -30.78 11.59
N PRO A 85 5.92 -30.44 10.32
CA PRO A 85 4.95 -29.40 9.95
C PRO A 85 3.62 -29.51 10.70
N GLN A 86 3.05 -30.71 10.79
CA GLN A 86 1.79 -30.97 11.49
C GLN A 86 1.91 -30.66 12.99
N HIS A 87 3.00 -31.08 13.63
CA HIS A 87 3.26 -30.78 15.04
C HIS A 87 3.43 -29.28 15.28
N MET A 88 4.17 -28.59 14.43
CA MET A 88 4.38 -27.15 14.53
C MET A 88 3.07 -26.38 14.43
N LEU A 89 2.22 -26.74 13.47
CA LEU A 89 0.91 -26.11 13.27
C LEU A 89 -0.06 -26.41 14.43
N TRP A 90 -0.05 -27.64 14.94
CA TRP A 90 -0.82 -28.02 16.13
C TRP A 90 -0.40 -27.21 17.35
N GLN A 91 0.91 -27.11 17.62
CA GLN A 91 1.47 -26.32 18.70
C GLN A 91 1.13 -24.83 18.55
N ALA A 92 1.23 -24.28 17.34
CA ALA A 92 0.83 -22.90 17.07
C ALA A 92 -0.64 -22.67 17.44
N LYS A 93 -1.54 -23.56 17.02
CA LYS A 93 -2.97 -23.48 17.33
C LYS A 93 -3.28 -23.55 18.82
N LEU A 94 -2.61 -24.45 19.56
CA LEU A 94 -2.78 -24.59 21.01
C LEU A 94 -2.24 -23.38 21.79
N ARG A 95 -1.10 -22.83 21.37
CA ARG A 95 -0.46 -21.70 22.06
C ARG A 95 -1.15 -20.37 21.77
N SER A 96 -1.47 -20.12 20.50
CA SER A 96 -2.12 -18.89 20.06
C SER A 96 -2.84 -19.13 18.72
N PRO A 97 -4.18 -19.18 18.72
CA PRO A 97 -4.96 -19.23 17.48
C PRO A 97 -4.62 -18.09 16.51
N GLU A 98 -4.27 -16.91 17.02
CA GLU A 98 -3.84 -15.77 16.19
C GLU A 98 -2.52 -16.06 15.46
N LEU A 99 -1.53 -16.65 16.13
CA LEU A 99 -0.28 -17.07 15.49
C LEU A 99 -0.54 -18.11 14.40
N PHE A 100 -1.40 -19.09 14.69
CA PHE A 100 -1.81 -20.09 13.71
C PHE A 100 -2.41 -19.40 12.47
N TYR A 101 -3.43 -18.56 12.62
CA TYR A 101 -4.03 -17.89 11.45
C TYR A 101 -3.07 -16.92 10.76
N SER A 102 -2.16 -16.29 11.49
CA SER A 102 -1.17 -15.37 10.91
C SER A 102 -0.25 -16.06 9.91
N VAL A 103 0.21 -17.29 10.20
CA VAL A 103 1.07 -18.03 9.27
C VAL A 103 0.31 -18.63 8.08
N PHE A 104 -1.02 -18.67 8.11
CA PHE A 104 -1.87 -19.08 6.98
C PHE A 104 -2.40 -17.91 6.14
N SER A 105 -2.32 -16.67 6.63
CA SER A 105 -2.96 -15.53 6.00
C SER A 105 -2.49 -15.33 4.54
N SER A 106 -3.44 -15.24 3.62
CA SER A 106 -3.20 -14.94 2.19
C SER A 106 -3.22 -13.43 1.91
N SER A 107 -2.82 -12.63 2.88
CA SER A 107 -2.88 -11.17 2.85
C SER A 107 -1.98 -10.53 1.80
N GLY A 108 -0.91 -11.21 1.37
CA GLY A 108 -0.04 -10.76 0.27
C GLY A 108 -0.73 -10.59 -1.10
N VAL A 109 -2.02 -10.91 -1.21
CA VAL A 109 -2.85 -10.52 -2.36
C VAL A 109 -3.00 -9.00 -2.48
N TRP A 110 -3.02 -8.28 -1.35
CA TRP A 110 -3.21 -6.82 -1.31
C TRP A 110 -1.89 -6.11 -1.63
N MET A 111 -1.57 -6.06 -2.91
CA MET A 111 -0.31 -5.52 -3.45
C MET A 111 -0.14 -4.01 -3.24
N ALA A 112 -1.22 -3.26 -3.00
CA ALA A 112 -1.13 -1.84 -2.65
C ALA A 112 -0.25 -1.60 -1.42
N ASN A 113 -0.15 -2.56 -0.50
CA ASN A 113 0.75 -2.45 0.66
C ASN A 113 2.09 -3.15 0.47
N SER A 114 2.38 -3.70 -0.69
CA SER A 114 3.61 -4.48 -0.89
C SER A 114 4.85 -3.61 -0.81
N ALA A 115 4.80 -2.39 -1.36
CA ALA A 115 5.90 -1.45 -1.41
C ALA A 115 5.42 -0.03 -1.70
N THR A 116 6.29 0.95 -1.48
CA THR A 116 6.22 2.25 -2.15
C THR A 116 7.12 2.22 -3.38
N VAL A 117 6.67 2.82 -4.49
CA VAL A 117 7.42 2.96 -5.74
C VAL A 117 7.48 4.43 -6.13
N THR A 118 8.68 4.98 -6.35
CA THR A 118 8.83 6.33 -6.90
C THR A 118 9.35 6.25 -8.33
N PRO A 119 8.62 6.77 -9.33
CA PRO A 119 9.11 6.81 -10.71
C PRO A 119 10.43 7.56 -10.82
N LYS A 120 11.33 7.09 -11.69
CA LYS A 120 12.69 7.63 -11.77
C LYS A 120 12.80 9.13 -12.07
N TRP A 121 11.76 9.70 -12.67
CA TRP A 121 11.68 11.13 -12.98
C TRP A 121 11.48 12.00 -11.74
N ASP A 122 10.99 11.42 -10.66
CA ASP A 122 10.72 12.11 -9.39
C ASP A 122 11.88 11.95 -8.38
N SER A 123 12.90 11.15 -8.72
CA SER A 123 14.08 10.94 -7.89
C SER A 123 15.27 11.77 -8.39
N VAL A 124 16.05 12.33 -7.47
CA VAL A 124 17.20 13.19 -7.78
C VAL A 124 18.28 12.45 -8.58
N ASP A 125 18.47 11.15 -8.34
CA ASP A 125 19.52 10.34 -9.00
C ASP A 125 19.02 9.61 -10.26
N GLY A 126 17.76 9.81 -10.65
CA GLY A 126 17.20 9.23 -11.88
C GLY A 126 17.04 7.71 -11.83
N VAL A 127 17.00 7.10 -10.64
CA VAL A 127 16.73 5.66 -10.46
C VAL A 127 15.26 5.44 -10.12
N LEU A 128 14.74 4.23 -10.38
CA LEU A 128 13.40 3.80 -9.92
C LEU A 128 13.56 3.09 -8.56
N PRO A 129 13.45 3.77 -7.41
CA PRO A 129 13.51 3.10 -6.12
C PRO A 129 12.19 2.41 -5.78
N ILE A 130 12.32 1.23 -5.17
CA ILE A 130 11.22 0.45 -4.62
C ILE A 130 11.60 0.04 -3.19
N THR A 131 10.76 0.36 -2.22
CA THR A 131 10.93 -0.11 -0.84
C THR A 131 9.72 -0.92 -0.42
N PRO A 132 9.88 -2.25 -0.20
CA PRO A 132 8.84 -3.07 0.40
C PRO A 132 8.39 -2.51 1.74
N ALA A 133 7.09 -2.50 2.00
CA ALA A 133 6.57 -1.96 3.24
C ALA A 133 6.72 -2.93 4.41
N SER A 134 7.00 -2.39 5.60
CA SER A 134 7.27 -3.18 6.81
C SER A 134 6.01 -3.86 7.36
N MET A 135 4.84 -3.23 7.16
CA MET A 135 3.51 -3.63 7.62
C MET A 135 3.51 -4.10 9.09
N ASN A 136 4.25 -3.38 9.93
CA ASN A 136 4.60 -3.83 11.28
C ASN A 136 3.43 -3.79 12.27
N THR A 137 2.29 -3.19 11.91
CA THR A 137 1.11 -3.09 12.78
C THR A 137 0.51 -4.45 13.09
N PHE A 138 0.44 -5.35 12.10
CA PHE A 138 -0.16 -6.67 12.26
C PHE A 138 0.81 -7.77 11.89
N LEU A 139 0.94 -8.76 12.78
CA LEU A 139 1.89 -9.86 12.61
C LEU A 139 1.75 -10.53 11.24
N HIS A 140 0.55 -10.96 10.86
CA HIS A 140 0.32 -11.67 9.61
C HIS A 140 0.79 -10.93 8.34
N ARG A 141 0.77 -9.58 8.36
CA ARG A 141 1.26 -8.72 7.29
C ARG A 141 2.78 -8.52 7.38
N SER A 142 3.33 -8.30 8.57
CA SER A 142 4.78 -8.09 8.74
C SER A 142 5.65 -9.30 8.39
N LEU A 143 5.04 -10.49 8.22
CA LEU A 143 5.68 -11.69 7.68
C LEU A 143 5.92 -11.63 6.16
N GLU A 144 5.31 -10.68 5.46
CA GLU A 144 5.35 -10.58 4.01
C GLU A 144 6.62 -9.90 3.50
N ALA A 145 7.08 -8.84 4.17
CA ALA A 145 8.16 -7.97 3.70
C ALA A 145 9.44 -8.72 3.26
N PRO A 146 9.94 -9.75 3.99
CA PRO A 146 11.12 -10.49 3.55
C PRO A 146 10.91 -11.30 2.26
N PHE A 147 9.68 -11.78 2.00
CA PHE A 147 9.35 -12.45 0.74
C PHE A 147 9.26 -11.44 -0.39
N VAL A 148 8.51 -10.34 -0.19
CA VAL A 148 8.34 -9.26 -1.19
C VAL A 148 9.70 -8.73 -1.61
N TYR A 149 10.58 -8.40 -0.67
CA TYR A 149 11.94 -7.93 -0.94
C TYR A 149 12.70 -8.89 -1.86
N ARG A 150 12.77 -10.18 -1.51
CA ARG A 150 13.49 -11.19 -2.31
C ARG A 150 12.92 -11.37 -3.71
N ILE A 151 11.59 -11.31 -3.86
CA ILE A 151 10.95 -11.46 -5.16
C ILE A 151 11.12 -10.19 -5.99
N PHE A 152 10.96 -9.02 -5.41
CA PHE A 152 11.15 -7.73 -6.08
C PHE A 152 12.59 -7.57 -6.56
N GLN A 153 13.59 -7.95 -5.75
CA GLN A 153 14.98 -8.00 -6.20
C GLN A 153 15.16 -8.89 -7.43
N LYS A 154 14.43 -10.00 -7.55
CA LYS A 154 14.52 -10.88 -8.73
C LYS A 154 13.79 -10.30 -9.95
N ILE A 155 12.60 -9.74 -9.75
CA ILE A 155 11.75 -9.23 -10.84
C ILE A 155 12.32 -7.93 -11.40
N PHE A 156 12.81 -7.03 -10.54
CA PHE A 156 13.13 -5.66 -10.91
C PHE A 156 14.63 -5.32 -10.89
N LYS A 157 15.53 -6.28 -10.66
CA LYS A 157 17.00 -6.04 -10.57
C LYS A 157 17.59 -5.18 -11.70
N ASP A 158 17.07 -5.31 -12.92
CA ASP A 158 17.64 -4.67 -14.11
C ASP A 158 17.01 -3.29 -14.39
N VAL A 159 15.95 -2.92 -13.66
CA VAL A 159 15.16 -1.70 -13.92
C VAL A 159 14.94 -0.83 -12.69
N ALA A 160 15.16 -1.36 -11.48
CA ALA A 160 14.88 -0.69 -10.21
C ALA A 160 15.97 -0.94 -9.17
N VAL A 161 16.10 0.00 -8.24
CA VAL A 161 16.84 -0.21 -6.99
C VAL A 161 15.83 -0.65 -5.93
N VAL A 162 15.90 -1.92 -5.51
CA VAL A 162 15.02 -2.44 -4.47
C VAL A 162 15.73 -2.32 -3.12
N HIS A 163 15.22 -1.44 -2.26
CA HIS A 163 15.74 -1.25 -0.91
C HIS A 163 15.19 -2.29 0.06
N GLU A 164 15.88 -2.48 1.18
CA GLU A 164 15.33 -3.25 2.30
C GLU A 164 14.12 -2.52 2.91
N PRO A 165 13.11 -3.25 3.39
CA PRO A 165 11.99 -2.66 4.12
C PRO A 165 12.47 -1.92 5.37
N LEU A 166 11.73 -0.88 5.77
CA LEU A 166 11.95 -0.25 7.07
C LEU A 166 11.82 -1.27 8.22
N SER A 167 12.45 -0.97 9.36
CA SER A 167 12.51 -1.91 10.48
C SER A 167 11.11 -2.27 10.98
N ARG A 168 10.74 -3.54 10.82
CA ARG A 168 9.48 -4.08 11.37
C ARG A 168 9.44 -4.12 12.90
N TRP A 169 10.58 -3.91 13.56
CA TRP A 169 10.70 -3.93 15.01
C TRP A 169 10.53 -2.54 15.64
N ASP A 170 10.59 -1.48 14.83
CA ASP A 170 10.42 -0.11 15.30
C ASP A 170 9.00 0.37 14.98
N ALA A 171 8.14 0.44 15.99
CA ALA A 171 6.77 0.93 15.84
C ALA A 171 6.68 2.41 15.42
N ARG A 172 7.80 3.16 15.47
CA ARG A 172 7.88 4.53 14.94
C ARG A 172 7.96 4.55 13.41
N LEU A 173 8.31 3.42 12.79
CA LEU A 173 8.46 3.25 11.33
C LEU A 173 7.35 2.36 10.75
N GLY A 174 6.10 2.61 11.16
CA GLY A 174 4.93 1.93 10.61
C GLY A 174 4.70 2.33 9.16
N ASP A 175 4.87 1.37 8.24
CA ASP A 175 4.81 1.57 6.80
C ASP A 175 3.90 0.54 6.13
N GLU A 176 2.90 1.04 5.42
CA GLU A 176 1.87 0.28 4.70
C GLU A 176 1.91 0.57 3.19
N GLY A 177 3.00 1.16 2.69
CA GLY A 177 3.33 1.21 1.27
C GLY A 177 2.42 2.13 0.43
N ALA A 178 2.24 1.74 -0.84
CA ALA A 178 1.51 2.53 -1.83
C ALA A 178 0.03 2.82 -1.48
N ALA A 179 -0.57 2.05 -0.57
CA ALA A 179 -1.92 2.32 -0.06
C ALA A 179 -2.05 3.70 0.62
N ASN A 180 -0.92 4.30 1.04
CA ASN A 180 -0.85 5.65 1.61
C ASN A 180 -0.02 6.63 0.76
N HIS A 181 0.22 6.30 -0.52
CA HIS A 181 0.97 7.13 -1.45
C HIS A 181 0.14 7.38 -2.71
N MET A 182 0.19 8.62 -3.18
CA MET A 182 -0.42 9.02 -4.44
C MET A 182 0.62 9.78 -5.26
N ARG A 183 0.52 9.66 -6.59
CA ARG A 183 1.41 10.37 -7.51
C ARG A 183 0.62 11.10 -8.59
N PHE A 184 0.65 12.42 -8.54
CA PHE A 184 0.02 13.26 -9.53
C PHE A 184 0.99 13.49 -10.70
N SER A 185 0.52 13.24 -11.92
CA SER A 185 1.30 13.41 -13.14
C SER A 185 0.51 14.13 -14.22
N LEU A 186 1.25 14.78 -15.13
CA LEU A 186 0.64 15.53 -16.22
C LEU A 186 -0.14 14.59 -17.14
N PRO A 187 -1.34 14.96 -17.60
CA PRO A 187 -1.93 14.30 -18.74
C PRO A 187 -1.21 14.80 -20.00
N ILE A 188 -0.54 13.93 -20.76
CA ILE A 188 -0.15 14.27 -22.13
C ILE A 188 -1.30 13.82 -23.05
N PHE A 189 -1.80 14.75 -23.85
CA PHE A 189 -2.97 14.54 -24.72
C PHE A 189 -2.63 13.90 -26.08
N GLU A 190 -1.34 13.85 -26.45
CA GLU A 190 -0.88 13.44 -27.79
C GLU A 190 -0.41 11.97 -27.86
N ASP A 191 -0.33 11.27 -26.74
CA ASP A 191 -0.13 9.82 -26.69
C ASP A 191 -1.03 9.22 -25.60
N ASP A 192 -1.76 8.16 -25.91
CA ASP A 192 -2.80 7.56 -25.05
C ASP A 192 -2.28 7.12 -23.65
N MET A 193 -0.97 7.17 -23.41
CA MET A 193 -0.29 6.73 -22.19
C MET A 193 0.74 7.74 -21.62
N GLY A 194 0.85 8.97 -22.13
CA GLY A 194 1.95 9.86 -21.73
C GLY A 194 1.74 10.68 -20.47
N GLY A 195 2.87 11.17 -19.95
CA GLY A 195 2.98 12.00 -18.75
C GLY A 195 3.65 11.31 -17.56
N PHE A 196 3.70 9.98 -17.57
CA PHE A 196 4.41 9.20 -16.55
C PHE A 196 5.94 9.38 -16.60
N ASN A 197 6.47 9.83 -17.74
CA ASN A 197 7.87 10.18 -17.95
C ASN A 197 8.18 11.65 -17.61
N LEU A 198 7.22 12.39 -17.05
CA LEU A 198 7.41 13.74 -16.56
C LEU A 198 7.42 13.75 -15.04
N ARG A 199 8.03 14.79 -14.47
CA ARG A 199 8.07 14.99 -13.02
C ARG A 199 6.65 15.10 -12.47
N GLY A 200 6.38 14.34 -11.40
CA GLY A 200 5.12 14.34 -10.70
C GLY A 200 5.18 15.11 -9.37
N LEU A 201 4.03 15.16 -8.71
CA LEU A 201 3.89 15.54 -7.31
C LEU A 201 3.50 14.31 -6.51
N ASN A 202 4.27 13.98 -5.48
CA ASN A 202 4.02 12.86 -4.61
C ASN A 202 3.23 13.31 -3.37
N LEU A 203 2.26 12.52 -2.92
CA LEU A 203 1.51 12.80 -1.71
C LEU A 203 1.57 11.57 -0.81
N PHE A 204 2.13 11.75 0.38
CA PHE A 204 2.23 10.73 1.40
C PHE A 204 1.24 11.04 2.52
N ILE A 205 0.37 10.10 2.81
CA ILE A 205 -0.65 10.22 3.84
C ILE A 205 -0.21 9.44 5.07
N TYR A 206 -0.47 9.95 6.27
CA TYR A 206 -0.13 9.25 7.51
C TYR A 206 -1.24 9.38 8.55
N GLY A 207 -1.35 8.41 9.45
CA GLY A 207 -2.35 8.42 10.52
C GLY A 207 -1.83 8.98 11.84
N ARG A 208 -0.51 8.97 12.05
CA ARG A 208 0.12 9.49 13.27
C ARG A 208 1.57 9.91 13.07
N ARG A 209 2.08 10.66 14.03
CA ARG A 209 3.50 10.95 14.25
C ARG A 209 3.96 10.25 15.52
N VAL A 210 5.27 10.18 15.74
CA VAL A 210 5.83 9.65 17.00
C VAL A 210 5.39 10.49 18.20
N ASP A 211 5.23 11.80 18.01
CA ASP A 211 4.85 12.76 19.04
C ASP A 211 3.34 13.08 19.05
N THR A 212 2.50 12.33 18.32
CA THR A 212 1.04 12.52 18.38
C THR A 212 0.54 12.23 19.81
N PRO A 213 -0.12 13.19 20.48
CA PRO A 213 -0.71 12.98 21.80
C PRO A 213 -1.70 11.82 21.79
N LYS A 214 -1.77 11.05 22.88
CA LYS A 214 -2.62 9.86 22.97
C LYS A 214 -4.10 10.18 22.75
N GLU A 215 -4.54 11.35 23.19
CA GLU A 215 -5.91 11.83 23.10
C GLU A 215 -6.31 12.22 21.66
N GLN A 216 -5.33 12.42 20.78
CA GLN A 216 -5.52 12.72 19.37
C GLN A 216 -5.36 11.47 18.48
N LEU A 217 -4.98 10.33 19.05
CA LEU A 217 -4.91 9.09 18.31
C LEU A 217 -6.32 8.53 18.08
N PRO A 218 -6.58 7.94 16.90
CA PRO A 218 -7.80 7.19 16.65
C PRO A 218 -7.92 5.98 17.60
N SER A 219 -9.15 5.54 17.79
CA SER A 219 -9.50 4.29 18.47
C SER A 219 -8.98 3.06 17.71
N PHE A 220 -9.05 3.07 16.38
CA PHE A 220 -8.42 2.05 15.53
C PHE A 220 -6.95 2.37 15.23
N PRO A 221 -6.09 1.35 14.99
CA PRO A 221 -4.67 1.60 14.78
C PRO A 221 -4.37 2.50 13.57
N ALA A 222 -3.74 3.65 13.82
CA ALA A 222 -3.07 4.45 12.79
C ALA A 222 -1.77 3.75 12.34
N ARG A 223 -1.87 2.98 11.25
CA ARG A 223 -0.83 2.06 10.78
C ARG A 223 0.39 2.78 10.19
N GLN A 224 0.14 3.82 9.39
CA GLN A 224 1.19 4.62 8.74
C GLN A 224 1.67 5.74 9.66
N THR A 225 2.99 5.84 9.83
CA THR A 225 3.62 6.97 10.53
C THR A 225 4.19 7.99 9.57
N ARG A 226 4.20 9.26 9.98
CA ARG A 226 4.88 10.33 9.23
C ARG A 226 6.36 10.02 9.06
N GLU A 227 6.98 9.45 10.09
CA GLU A 227 8.40 9.12 10.13
C GLU A 227 8.77 8.01 9.14
N ALA A 228 7.91 7.01 8.95
CA ALA A 228 8.07 6.03 7.88
C ALA A 228 8.03 6.70 6.51
N SER A 229 7.03 7.54 6.26
CA SER A 229 6.90 8.26 4.99
C SER A 229 8.10 9.18 4.71
N VAL A 230 8.64 9.86 5.73
CA VAL A 230 9.87 10.66 5.63
C VAL A 230 11.07 9.77 5.29
N ALA A 231 11.24 8.64 5.98
CA ALA A 231 12.34 7.72 5.70
C ALA A 231 12.30 7.19 4.26
N ILE A 232 11.09 6.89 3.73
CA ILE A 232 10.90 6.51 2.33
C ILE A 232 11.26 7.66 1.38
N ILE A 233 10.77 8.88 1.64
CA ILE A 233 11.08 10.07 0.83
C ILE A 233 12.60 10.29 0.72
N GLU A 234 13.32 10.17 1.85
CA GLU A 234 14.77 10.32 1.91
C GLU A 234 15.50 9.18 1.20
N GLN A 235 15.10 7.93 1.45
CA GLN A 235 15.68 6.74 0.83
C GLN A 235 15.49 6.74 -0.69
N HIS A 236 14.30 7.14 -1.16
CA HIS A 236 13.96 7.26 -2.58
C HIS A 236 14.52 8.54 -3.23
N LYS A 237 15.11 9.45 -2.43
CA LYS A 237 15.63 10.75 -2.87
C LYS A 237 14.62 11.54 -3.70
N ILE A 238 13.37 11.57 -3.24
CA ILE A 238 12.31 12.30 -3.94
C ILE A 238 12.69 13.78 -3.99
N ILE A 239 12.56 14.39 -5.17
CA ILE A 239 12.99 15.76 -5.41
C ILE A 239 12.35 16.72 -4.37
N PRO A 240 13.14 17.56 -3.68
CA PRO A 240 12.61 18.52 -2.73
C PRO A 240 11.54 19.40 -3.38
N LYS A 241 10.46 19.69 -2.62
CA LYS A 241 9.28 20.44 -3.09
C LYS A 241 8.40 19.70 -4.12
N GLN A 242 8.67 18.42 -4.42
CA GLN A 242 7.81 17.55 -5.24
C GLN A 242 7.13 16.44 -4.43
N TYR A 243 6.98 16.68 -3.12
CA TYR A 243 6.18 15.84 -2.25
C TYR A 243 5.44 16.67 -1.19
N LEU A 244 4.37 16.09 -0.65
CA LEU A 244 3.70 16.54 0.56
C LEU A 244 3.47 15.38 1.51
N LEU A 245 3.37 15.72 2.80
CA LEU A 245 3.03 14.83 3.90
C LEU A 245 1.78 15.40 4.55
N GLU A 246 0.65 14.71 4.47
CA GLU A 246 -0.62 15.17 5.04
C GLU A 246 -1.20 14.12 5.98
N PRO A 247 -1.69 14.49 7.18
CA PRO A 247 -2.41 13.56 8.03
C PRO A 247 -3.79 13.23 7.44
N ILE A 248 -4.21 11.98 7.60
CA ILE A 248 -5.63 11.61 7.49
C ILE A 248 -6.34 11.92 8.82
N LEU A 249 -7.64 12.24 8.75
CA LEU A 249 -8.44 12.54 9.94
C LEU A 249 -8.63 11.28 10.81
N ALA A 250 -8.39 11.40 12.12
CA ALA A 250 -8.63 10.31 13.08
C ALA A 250 -10.08 9.77 13.05
N PRO A 251 -11.13 10.60 12.91
CA PRO A 251 -12.49 10.11 12.70
C PRO A 251 -12.66 9.20 11.47
N ALA A 252 -11.92 9.44 10.37
CA ALA A 252 -11.97 8.55 9.21
C ALA A 252 -11.37 7.18 9.55
N ILE A 253 -10.22 7.16 10.24
CA ILE A 253 -9.61 5.91 10.70
C ILE A 253 -10.58 5.14 11.61
N ASP A 254 -11.28 5.82 12.52
CA ASP A 254 -12.28 5.23 13.41
C ASP A 254 -13.56 4.76 12.68
N ALA A 255 -13.87 5.36 11.53
CA ALA A 255 -14.89 4.87 10.61
C ALA A 255 -14.45 3.59 9.87
N GLY A 256 -13.17 3.21 9.92
CA GLY A 256 -12.62 2.02 9.28
C GLY A 256 -11.71 2.31 8.08
N VAL A 257 -11.32 3.57 7.88
CA VAL A 257 -10.37 4.00 6.84
C VAL A 257 -8.95 3.72 7.32
N PHE A 258 -8.55 2.46 7.29
CA PHE A 258 -7.26 2.02 7.81
C PHE A 258 -6.06 2.35 6.89
N HIS A 259 -6.33 2.69 5.63
CA HIS A 259 -5.39 3.18 4.62
C HIS A 259 -6.06 4.29 3.79
N ASN A 260 -5.25 5.17 3.18
CA ASN A 260 -5.76 6.28 2.36
C ASN A 260 -6.56 5.81 1.14
N ASP A 261 -6.13 4.72 0.49
CA ASP A 261 -6.79 4.14 -0.69
C ASP A 261 -8.23 3.63 -0.44
N VAL A 262 -8.67 3.61 0.81
CA VAL A 262 -10.08 3.35 1.19
C VAL A 262 -10.96 4.60 1.02
N ILE A 263 -10.40 5.81 1.09
CA ILE A 263 -11.16 7.09 1.10
C ILE A 263 -10.73 8.09 0.02
N SER A 264 -9.61 7.84 -0.66
CA SER A 264 -9.00 8.76 -1.60
C SER A 264 -8.17 8.02 -2.65
N THR A 265 -8.25 8.44 -3.90
CA THR A 265 -7.50 7.85 -5.01
C THR A 265 -7.13 8.90 -6.04
N ASN A 266 -6.07 8.64 -6.81
CA ASN A 266 -5.64 9.50 -7.88
C ASN A 266 -5.31 8.70 -9.15
N CYS A 267 -5.43 9.36 -10.29
CA CYS A 267 -4.87 8.87 -11.55
C CYS A 267 -4.44 10.08 -12.38
N LYS A 268 -3.18 10.15 -12.77
CA LYS A 268 -2.61 11.33 -13.45
C LYS A 268 -2.92 12.62 -12.67
N ASN A 269 -3.63 13.58 -13.26
CA ASN A 269 -4.04 14.83 -12.61
C ASN A 269 -5.45 14.79 -12.00
N PHE A 270 -6.12 13.64 -12.06
CA PHE A 270 -7.40 13.43 -11.41
C PHE A 270 -7.19 13.00 -9.96
N TRP A 271 -7.95 13.61 -9.05
CA TRP A 271 -7.98 13.30 -7.63
C TRP A 271 -9.42 13.19 -7.17
N MET A 272 -9.77 12.08 -6.52
CA MET A 272 -11.07 11.90 -5.89
C MET A 272 -10.88 11.50 -4.44
N PHE A 273 -11.62 12.14 -3.54
CA PHE A 273 -11.61 11.79 -2.12
C PHE A 273 -12.91 12.19 -1.42
N HIS A 274 -13.19 11.59 -0.27
CA HIS A 274 -14.32 11.97 0.58
C HIS A 274 -13.98 13.16 1.48
N GLU A 275 -14.92 14.06 1.74
CA GLU A 275 -14.67 15.30 2.50
C GLU A 275 -14.18 15.07 3.94
N GLY A 276 -14.48 13.90 4.50
CA GLY A 276 -13.98 13.44 5.80
C GLY A 276 -12.54 12.88 5.79
N ALA A 277 -11.81 12.91 4.67
CA ALA A 277 -10.46 12.34 4.57
C ALA A 277 -9.39 13.21 5.26
N TYR A 278 -9.37 14.52 4.96
CA TYR A 278 -8.25 15.40 5.28
C TYR A 278 -8.70 16.64 6.07
N PRO A 279 -7.86 17.18 6.96
CA PRO A 279 -8.17 18.43 7.65
C PRO A 279 -8.22 19.61 6.67
N ALA A 280 -9.20 20.50 6.84
CA ALA A 280 -9.33 21.73 6.05
C ALA A 280 -9.13 21.52 4.53
N TYR A 281 -9.80 20.50 3.97
CA TYR A 281 -9.52 19.98 2.63
C TYR A 281 -9.59 21.04 1.51
N GLU A 282 -10.37 22.12 1.67
CA GLU A 282 -10.42 23.22 0.69
C GLU A 282 -9.07 23.94 0.58
N GLY A 283 -8.44 24.27 1.71
CA GLY A 283 -7.10 24.84 1.75
C GLY A 283 -6.04 23.85 1.29
N PHE A 284 -6.23 22.56 1.58
CA PHE A 284 -5.36 21.49 1.10
C PHE A 284 -5.42 21.36 -0.44
N ILE A 285 -6.60 21.41 -1.04
CA ILE A 285 -6.78 21.45 -2.50
C ILE A 285 -6.02 22.62 -3.11
N GLN A 286 -6.16 23.82 -2.54
CA GLN A 286 -5.45 25.00 -3.04
C GLN A 286 -3.94 24.82 -2.97
N THR A 287 -3.44 24.23 -1.88
CA THR A 287 -2.01 23.92 -1.72
C THR A 287 -1.54 22.93 -2.78
N MET A 288 -2.28 21.85 -2.98
CA MET A 288 -2.01 20.83 -4.01
C MET A 288 -1.99 21.44 -5.42
N GLN A 289 -2.98 22.28 -5.75
CA GLN A 289 -3.04 22.98 -7.04
C GLN A 289 -1.84 23.90 -7.25
N ASN A 290 -1.50 24.71 -6.25
CA ASN A 290 -0.36 25.64 -6.31
C ASN A 290 0.97 24.91 -6.52
N LEU A 291 1.15 23.74 -5.92
CA LEU A 291 2.34 22.92 -6.12
C LEU A 291 2.33 22.22 -7.47
N PHE A 292 1.20 21.69 -7.89
CA PHE A 292 1.11 20.95 -9.15
C PHE A 292 1.29 21.88 -10.37
N ILE A 293 0.89 23.15 -10.28
CA ILE A 293 1.21 24.18 -11.28
C ILE A 293 2.72 24.34 -11.48
N ARG A 294 3.54 24.17 -10.43
CA ARG A 294 5.01 24.29 -10.54
C ARG A 294 5.64 23.18 -11.38
N VAL A 295 4.95 22.06 -11.54
CA VAL A 295 5.34 20.97 -12.45
C VAL A 295 4.58 21.02 -13.77
N GLY A 296 3.89 22.14 -14.06
CA GLY A 296 3.15 22.37 -15.31
C GLY A 296 1.75 21.77 -15.34
N GLY A 297 1.22 21.33 -14.19
CA GLY A 297 -0.02 20.57 -14.12
C GLY A 297 -1.22 21.34 -13.58
N ILE A 298 -2.42 20.87 -13.95
CA ILE A 298 -3.70 21.37 -13.42
C ILE A 298 -4.46 20.18 -12.84
N LEU A 299 -4.78 20.23 -11.55
CA LEU A 299 -5.53 19.17 -10.88
C LEU A 299 -7.02 19.25 -11.22
N ARG A 300 -7.62 18.09 -11.47
CA ARG A 300 -9.06 17.89 -11.53
C ARG A 300 -9.48 17.18 -10.26
N VAL A 301 -10.20 17.87 -9.38
CA VAL A 301 -10.55 17.38 -8.05
C VAL A 301 -12.04 17.11 -7.96
N VAL A 302 -12.40 15.94 -7.44
CA VAL A 302 -13.77 15.56 -7.09
C VAL A 302 -13.80 15.27 -5.60
N VAL A 303 -14.67 15.97 -4.87
CA VAL A 303 -14.87 15.74 -3.43
C VAL A 303 -16.24 15.13 -3.24
N ALA A 304 -16.28 13.87 -2.78
CA ALA A 304 -17.53 13.24 -2.35
C ALA A 304 -17.94 13.83 -1.00
N LYS A 305 -19.17 14.33 -0.91
CA LYS A 305 -19.71 14.89 0.33
C LYS A 305 -20.35 13.81 1.18
N GLU A 306 -20.31 13.97 2.50
CA GLU A 306 -20.94 13.07 3.47
C GLU A 306 -22.43 12.89 3.18
N LYS A 307 -23.10 13.97 2.76
CA LYS A 307 -24.52 13.95 2.39
C LYS A 307 -24.82 13.13 1.11
N GLU A 308 -23.81 12.86 0.29
CA GLU A 308 -23.91 12.15 -1.00
C GLU A 308 -23.43 10.71 -0.89
N LEU A 309 -22.37 10.49 -0.11
CA LEU A 309 -21.72 9.20 0.11
C LEU A 309 -21.20 9.12 1.56
N PRO A 310 -22.04 8.71 2.52
CA PRO A 310 -21.66 8.56 3.93
C PRO A 310 -20.78 7.33 4.20
#